data_AF-A0A1G2LCA8-F1
#
_entry.id   AF-A0A1G2LCA8-F1
#
_cell.length_a   1.000
_cell.length_b   1.000
_cell.length_c   1.000
_cell.angle_alpha   90.00
_cell.angle_beta   90.00
_cell.angle_gamma   90.00
#
_symmetry.space_group_name_H-M   'P 1'
#
loop_
_entity.id
_entity.type
_entity.pdbx_description
1 polymer ?
#
loop_
_entity_poly.entity_id
_entity_poly.type
_entity_poly.pdbx_seq_one_letter_code
_entity_poly.pdbx_strand_id
1 'polypeptide(L)'
;MRTVFVGRGGYDEHRDPTLAGECEATLAANDLGVGRERGLAPLLRYTRLVDTAGFGKGFAMLGRVVELLPRVHQDRTWRTRQWAELFFDAFIAVHQRRMDYQAMYPDTRREVRRAIKRAFELAARRPNQLADAERFARSKLRRLFFAEARLPFPAFTLPYCAEVILLHLMHRFRHNRRGRDIAWRAVVEWLADGIRAEIMRQAVFLKAGSALRGAEEISVFIDGEEFFLMFVESDEEAVHSRLFRDSQWIPMVVLRRSPRGDFGHTRGQVRVLTRRSNLPSGFIQRFDDFVALVRVAEQELRGKPKSAWPELVAQSEPPGAEAWFYHYGLRALFNGARSAPNVEPTLISNEQLVACMRHAFDDEHWQRRNEFRIARGGEFLPMPKFREERADPEGDDTEDIEGEG
;
A
#
# COMPACT_ATOMS: atom_id res chain seq x y z
N MET A 1 13.62 -23.97 -21.02
CA MET A 1 12.70 -23.54 -19.95
C MET A 1 13.04 -22.07 -19.66
N ARG A 2 12.18 -21.11 -20.01
CA ARG A 2 12.46 -19.68 -19.79
C ARG A 2 12.13 -19.34 -18.34
N THR A 3 13.13 -18.87 -17.59
CA THR A 3 12.98 -18.43 -16.20
C THR A 3 12.28 -17.07 -16.19
N VAL A 4 11.05 -17.00 -15.68
CA VAL A 4 10.31 -15.76 -15.50
C VAL A 4 10.73 -15.16 -14.15
N PHE A 5 11.43 -14.03 -14.19
CA PHE A 5 11.83 -13.33 -12.97
C PHE A 5 10.65 -12.52 -12.44
N VAL A 6 10.03 -13.00 -11.36
CA VAL A 6 9.08 -12.20 -10.58
C VAL A 6 9.87 -11.41 -9.55
N GLY A 7 9.98 -10.08 -9.71
CA GLY A 7 10.49 -9.17 -8.67
C GLY A 7 11.87 -8.51 -8.87
N ARG A 8 12.45 -8.50 -10.08
CA ARG A 8 13.70 -7.73 -10.37
C ARG A 8 13.63 -6.88 -11.65
N GLY A 9 12.48 -6.26 -11.95
CA GLY A 9 12.38 -5.19 -12.95
C GLY A 9 12.72 -5.59 -14.39
N GLY A 10 12.38 -6.80 -14.81
CA GLY A 10 12.49 -7.20 -16.22
C GLY A 10 11.44 -6.53 -17.11
N TYR A 11 10.35 -6.06 -16.51
CA TYR A 11 9.26 -5.34 -17.15
C TYR A 11 9.04 -4.07 -16.35
N ASP A 12 9.70 -2.98 -16.75
CA ASP A 12 9.67 -1.70 -16.06
C ASP A 12 9.58 -0.59 -17.13
N GLU A 13 8.37 -0.10 -17.35
CA GLU A 13 8.07 0.95 -18.32
C GLU A 13 8.72 2.30 -17.98
N HIS A 14 9.22 2.49 -16.76
CA HIS A 14 9.83 3.74 -16.34
C HIS A 14 11.28 3.92 -16.86
N ARG A 15 11.90 2.86 -17.38
CA ARG A 15 13.29 2.90 -17.87
C ARG A 15 13.43 3.33 -19.32
N ASP A 16 12.37 3.18 -20.11
CA ASP A 16 12.38 3.45 -21.54
C ASP A 16 11.15 4.30 -21.92
N PRO A 17 11.35 5.58 -22.30
CA PRO A 17 10.26 6.46 -22.72
C PRO A 17 9.42 5.92 -23.88
N THR A 18 9.96 5.02 -24.70
CA THR A 18 9.21 4.38 -25.79
C THR A 18 8.14 3.42 -25.28
N LEU A 19 8.23 2.99 -24.02
CA LEU A 19 7.28 2.10 -23.34
C LEU A 19 6.23 2.87 -22.51
N ALA A 20 6.19 4.20 -22.56
CA ALA A 20 5.26 5.02 -21.77
C ALA A 20 3.76 4.71 -22.01
N GLY A 21 3.43 4.00 -23.10
CA GLY A 21 2.09 3.52 -23.39
C GLY A 21 1.76 2.13 -22.85
N GLU A 22 2.72 1.43 -22.26
CA GLU A 22 2.61 0.07 -21.71
C GLU A 22 2.75 0.08 -20.18
N CYS A 23 2.39 -1.02 -19.51
CA CYS A 23 2.65 -1.21 -18.09
C CYS A 23 3.36 -2.55 -17.84
N GLU A 24 3.93 -2.74 -16.65
CA GLU A 24 4.60 -3.99 -16.26
C GLU A 24 3.83 -5.26 -16.67
N ALA A 25 2.50 -5.26 -16.49
CA ALA A 25 1.65 -6.40 -16.85
C ALA A 25 1.57 -6.67 -18.36
N THR A 26 1.53 -5.62 -19.19
CA THR A 26 1.47 -5.78 -20.65
C THR A 26 2.82 -6.11 -21.26
N LEU A 27 3.90 -5.56 -20.71
CA LEU A 27 5.27 -5.93 -21.04
C LEU A 27 5.53 -7.41 -20.75
N ALA A 28 5.14 -7.89 -19.56
CA ALA A 28 5.26 -9.29 -19.18
C ALA A 28 4.44 -10.21 -20.10
N ALA A 29 3.20 -9.83 -20.40
CA ALA A 29 2.35 -10.64 -21.27
C ALA A 29 2.87 -10.74 -22.71
N ASN A 30 3.51 -9.68 -23.21
CA ASN A 30 4.10 -9.66 -24.55
C ASN A 30 5.34 -10.57 -24.63
N ASP A 31 6.24 -10.54 -23.64
CA ASP A 31 7.42 -11.43 -23.63
C ASP A 31 7.05 -12.91 -23.50
N LEU A 32 6.01 -13.19 -22.70
CA LEU A 32 5.46 -14.54 -22.55
C LEU A 32 4.68 -15.03 -23.78
N GLY A 33 4.46 -14.18 -24.79
CA GLY A 33 3.69 -14.51 -25.99
C GLY A 33 2.19 -14.66 -25.77
N VAL A 34 1.68 -14.27 -24.59
CA VAL A 34 0.26 -14.42 -24.20
C VAL A 34 -0.54 -13.12 -24.36
N GLY A 35 0.11 -12.02 -24.76
CA GLY A 35 -0.54 -10.71 -24.92
C GLY A 35 -1.72 -10.69 -25.91
N ARG A 36 -1.82 -11.68 -26.80
CA ARG A 36 -2.90 -11.84 -27.78
C ARG A 36 -3.97 -12.86 -27.39
N GLU A 37 -3.84 -13.51 -26.22
CA GLU A 37 -4.85 -14.46 -25.77
C GLU A 37 -6.19 -13.74 -25.54
N ARG A 38 -7.25 -14.27 -26.17
CA ARG A 38 -8.57 -13.63 -26.20
C ARG A 38 -9.15 -13.40 -24.79
N GLY A 39 -8.80 -14.25 -23.83
CA GLY A 39 -9.20 -14.11 -22.42
C GLY A 39 -8.40 -13.06 -21.64
N LEU A 40 -7.16 -12.76 -22.05
CA LEU A 40 -6.28 -11.82 -21.34
C LEU A 40 -6.35 -10.41 -21.91
N ALA A 41 -6.68 -10.25 -23.20
CA ALA A 41 -6.69 -8.95 -23.87
C ALA A 41 -7.50 -7.85 -23.13
N PRO A 42 -8.70 -8.11 -22.56
CA PRO A 42 -9.42 -7.09 -21.83
C PRO A 42 -8.77 -6.69 -20.51
N LEU A 43 -8.15 -7.67 -19.81
CA LEU A 43 -7.44 -7.44 -18.54
C LEU A 43 -6.16 -6.63 -18.77
N LEU A 44 -5.37 -7.01 -19.78
CA LEU A 44 -4.14 -6.31 -20.17
C LEU A 44 -4.43 -4.88 -20.63
N ARG A 45 -5.50 -4.68 -21.40
CA ARG A 45 -5.95 -3.34 -21.79
C ARG A 45 -6.34 -2.50 -20.56
N TYR A 46 -7.03 -3.09 -19.59
CA TYR A 46 -7.41 -2.40 -18.36
C TYR A 46 -6.20 -2.03 -17.51
N THR A 47 -5.30 -2.98 -17.22
CA THR A 47 -4.10 -2.73 -16.40
C THR A 47 -3.24 -1.66 -17.02
N ARG A 48 -3.07 -1.68 -18.35
CA ARG A 48 -2.36 -0.64 -19.09
C ARG A 48 -2.99 0.72 -18.93
N LEU A 49 -4.31 0.83 -19.15
CA LEU A 49 -5.03 2.10 -19.03
C LEU A 49 -4.94 2.67 -17.61
N VAL A 50 -5.10 1.83 -16.58
CA VAL A 50 -5.03 2.27 -15.17
C VAL A 50 -3.67 2.88 -14.85
N ASP A 51 -2.62 2.27 -15.37
CA ASP A 51 -1.24 2.62 -15.09
C ASP A 51 -0.77 3.83 -15.90
N THR A 52 -1.03 3.86 -17.21
CA THR A 52 -0.47 4.86 -18.12
C THR A 52 -1.31 6.13 -18.28
N ALA A 53 -2.64 6.06 -18.09
CA ALA A 53 -3.52 7.20 -18.31
C ALA A 53 -3.82 8.02 -17.04
N GLY A 54 -3.02 7.85 -15.98
CA GLY A 54 -3.16 8.66 -14.77
C GLY A 54 -4.47 8.42 -14.01
N PHE A 55 -5.18 7.30 -14.25
CA PHE A 55 -6.29 6.84 -13.39
C PHE A 55 -5.81 6.41 -11.98
N GLY A 56 -4.56 6.74 -11.64
CA GLY A 56 -3.96 6.62 -10.33
C GLY A 56 -4.89 7.13 -9.24
N LYS A 57 -5.32 6.19 -8.39
CA LYS A 57 -5.97 6.38 -7.10
C LYS A 57 -7.42 6.91 -7.10
N GLY A 58 -8.04 7.15 -8.24
CA GLY A 58 -9.45 7.57 -8.34
C GLY A 58 -10.38 6.51 -8.93
N PHE A 59 -11.40 6.12 -8.15
CA PHE A 59 -12.67 5.44 -8.51
C PHE A 59 -12.87 3.90 -8.46
N ALA A 60 -11.88 3.00 -8.62
CA ALA A 60 -12.18 1.58 -8.88
C ALA A 60 -11.40 0.56 -8.02
N MET A 61 -11.57 0.57 -6.69
CA MET A 61 -10.87 -0.32 -5.74
C MET A 61 -11.24 -1.83 -5.82
N LEU A 62 -11.48 -2.41 -7.01
CA LEU A 62 -11.52 -3.86 -7.17
C LEU A 62 -10.20 -4.49 -6.75
N GLY A 63 -9.05 -3.92 -7.16
CA GLY A 63 -7.74 -4.44 -6.78
C GLY A 63 -7.62 -4.60 -5.26
N ARG A 64 -8.14 -3.62 -4.51
CA ARG A 64 -8.19 -3.68 -3.05
C ARG A 64 -9.16 -4.74 -2.52
N VAL A 65 -10.34 -4.90 -3.12
CA VAL A 65 -11.29 -5.95 -2.73
C VAL A 65 -10.69 -7.32 -3.00
N VAL A 66 -10.09 -7.53 -4.16
CA VAL A 66 -9.41 -8.78 -4.56
C VAL A 66 -8.20 -9.07 -3.67
N GLU A 67 -7.40 -8.08 -3.28
CA GLU A 67 -6.31 -8.24 -2.30
C GLU A 67 -6.81 -8.72 -0.93
N LEU A 68 -7.99 -8.24 -0.51
CA LEU A 68 -8.52 -8.52 0.83
C LEU A 68 -9.38 -9.79 0.87
N LEU A 69 -9.98 -10.21 -0.24
CA LEU A 69 -10.85 -11.38 -0.32
C LEU A 69 -10.20 -12.71 0.13
N PRO A 70 -8.91 -12.99 -0.16
CA PRO A 70 -8.22 -14.16 0.39
C PRO A 70 -8.21 -14.20 1.92
N ARG A 71 -8.34 -13.05 2.61
CA ARG A 71 -8.44 -13.02 4.08
C ARG A 71 -9.77 -13.58 4.58
N VAL A 72 -10.84 -13.40 3.80
CA VAL A 72 -12.19 -13.93 4.09
C VAL A 72 -12.31 -15.40 3.70
N HIS A 73 -11.62 -15.79 2.62
CA HIS A 73 -11.74 -17.08 1.95
C HIS A 73 -10.37 -17.72 1.74
N GLN A 74 -9.64 -17.97 2.84
CA GLN A 74 -8.26 -18.49 2.79
C GLN A 74 -8.13 -19.78 1.96
N ASP A 75 -9.13 -20.66 2.04
CA ASP A 75 -9.13 -21.95 1.34
C ASP A 75 -9.97 -21.95 0.04
N ARG A 76 -10.48 -20.79 -0.39
CA ARG A 76 -11.38 -20.70 -1.56
C ARG A 76 -10.92 -19.64 -2.55
N THR A 77 -9.69 -19.81 -3.03
CA THR A 77 -9.09 -18.98 -4.08
C THR A 77 -9.98 -18.87 -5.33
N TRP A 78 -10.74 -19.93 -5.66
CA TRP A 78 -11.73 -19.92 -6.74
C TRP A 78 -12.81 -18.84 -6.59
N ARG A 79 -13.23 -18.54 -5.36
CA ARG A 79 -14.27 -17.54 -5.08
C ARG A 79 -13.75 -16.13 -5.27
N THR A 80 -12.52 -15.87 -4.83
CA THR A 80 -11.83 -14.60 -5.10
C THR A 80 -11.67 -14.38 -6.61
N ARG A 81 -11.24 -15.41 -7.34
CA ARG A 81 -11.11 -15.37 -8.80
C ARG A 81 -12.45 -15.08 -9.49
N GLN A 82 -13.50 -15.81 -9.14
CA GLN A 82 -14.84 -15.63 -9.71
C GLN A 82 -15.36 -14.20 -9.49
N TRP A 83 -15.12 -13.62 -8.32
CA TRP A 83 -15.50 -12.24 -8.00
C TRP A 83 -14.70 -11.19 -8.76
N ALA A 84 -13.42 -11.44 -9.01
CA ALA A 84 -12.61 -10.60 -9.86
C ALA A 84 -13.10 -10.65 -11.32
N GLU A 85 -13.30 -11.85 -11.85
CA GLU A 85 -13.80 -12.09 -13.22
C GLU A 85 -15.16 -11.41 -13.45
N LEU A 86 -16.12 -11.62 -12.55
CA LEU A 86 -17.45 -10.98 -12.63
C LEU A 86 -17.36 -9.45 -12.68
N PHE A 87 -16.50 -8.85 -11.85
CA PHE A 87 -16.33 -7.40 -11.87
C PHE A 87 -15.69 -6.94 -13.17
N PHE A 88 -14.62 -7.59 -13.65
CA PHE A 88 -13.98 -7.19 -14.89
C PHE A 88 -14.94 -7.27 -16.07
N ASP A 89 -15.68 -8.37 -16.19
CA ASP A 89 -16.72 -8.55 -17.19
C ASP A 89 -17.77 -7.43 -17.13
N ALA A 90 -18.25 -7.12 -15.92
CA ALA A 90 -19.22 -6.07 -15.71
C ALA A 90 -18.65 -4.69 -16.05
N PHE A 91 -17.42 -4.39 -15.62
CA PHE A 91 -16.77 -3.11 -15.86
C PHE A 91 -16.54 -2.88 -17.35
N ILE A 92 -15.98 -3.85 -18.06
CA ILE A 92 -15.77 -3.76 -19.52
C ILE A 92 -17.10 -3.52 -20.25
N ALA A 93 -18.15 -4.24 -19.86
CA ALA A 93 -19.45 -4.13 -20.49
C ALA A 93 -20.17 -2.80 -20.21
N VAL A 94 -20.01 -2.25 -19.00
CA VAL A 94 -20.74 -1.06 -18.54
C VAL A 94 -19.96 0.22 -18.79
N HIS A 95 -18.63 0.21 -18.73
CA HIS A 95 -17.82 1.43 -18.71
C HIS A 95 -18.07 2.33 -19.93
N GLN A 96 -18.16 1.75 -21.13
CA GLN A 96 -18.43 2.51 -22.36
C GLN A 96 -19.89 2.97 -22.51
N ARG A 97 -20.83 2.31 -21.81
CA ARG A 97 -22.28 2.51 -21.97
C ARG A 97 -22.96 2.95 -20.68
N ARG A 98 -22.18 3.48 -19.73
CA ARG A 98 -22.66 3.69 -18.36
C ARG A 98 -23.83 4.66 -18.34
N MET A 99 -23.75 5.75 -19.10
CA MET A 99 -24.80 6.75 -19.18
C MET A 99 -26.10 6.15 -19.75
N ASP A 100 -26.00 5.39 -20.85
CA ASP A 100 -27.15 4.70 -21.45
C ASP A 100 -27.79 3.71 -20.47
N TYR A 101 -26.96 2.97 -19.73
CA TYR A 101 -27.43 2.00 -18.75
C TYR A 101 -28.09 2.68 -17.55
N GLN A 102 -27.55 3.81 -17.08
CA GLN A 102 -28.18 4.59 -16.01
C GLN A 102 -29.52 5.20 -16.46
N ALA A 103 -29.61 5.66 -17.71
CA ALA A 103 -30.88 6.12 -18.28
C ALA A 103 -31.91 4.99 -18.40
N MET A 104 -31.47 3.78 -18.78
CA MET A 104 -32.33 2.59 -18.88
C MET A 104 -32.76 2.04 -17.52
N TYR A 105 -31.97 2.27 -16.47
CA TYR A 105 -32.19 1.75 -15.13
C TYR A 105 -32.03 2.85 -14.06
N PRO A 106 -32.93 3.84 -14.00
CA PRO A 106 -32.79 5.01 -13.12
C PRO A 106 -32.82 4.64 -11.63
N ASP A 107 -33.47 3.52 -11.27
CA ASP A 107 -33.58 3.03 -9.90
C ASP A 107 -32.34 2.31 -9.38
N THR A 108 -31.28 2.18 -10.19
CA THR A 108 -30.08 1.42 -9.82
C THR A 108 -29.42 1.92 -8.55
N ARG A 109 -29.38 3.23 -8.30
CA ARG A 109 -28.87 3.77 -7.03
C ARG A 109 -29.67 3.28 -5.82
N ARG A 110 -31.00 3.21 -5.94
CA ARG A 110 -31.89 2.69 -4.90
C ARG A 110 -31.66 1.19 -4.69
N GLU A 111 -31.53 0.42 -5.77
CA GLU A 111 -31.24 -1.01 -5.70
C GLU A 111 -29.85 -1.30 -5.11
N VAL A 112 -28.82 -0.53 -5.46
CA VAL A 112 -27.49 -0.62 -4.84
C VAL A 112 -27.56 -0.33 -3.34
N ARG A 113 -28.28 0.72 -2.92
CA ARG A 113 -28.50 1.01 -1.49
C ARG A 113 -29.16 -0.17 -0.77
N ARG A 114 -30.18 -0.80 -1.38
CA ARG A 114 -30.82 -2.01 -0.83
C ARG A 114 -29.86 -3.20 -0.77
N ALA A 115 -29.06 -3.41 -1.82
CA ALA A 115 -28.09 -4.48 -1.88
C ALA A 115 -27.01 -4.32 -0.80
N ILE A 116 -26.48 -3.11 -0.60
CA ILE A 116 -25.53 -2.80 0.47
C ILE A 116 -26.13 -3.07 1.84
N LYS A 117 -27.39 -2.63 2.09
CA LYS A 117 -28.07 -2.91 3.37
C LYS A 117 -28.18 -4.42 3.64
N ARG A 118 -28.65 -5.20 2.67
CA ARG A 118 -28.78 -6.67 2.80
C ARG A 118 -27.42 -7.35 2.93
N ALA A 119 -26.43 -6.92 2.17
CA ALA A 119 -25.07 -7.43 2.23
C ALA A 119 -24.43 -7.20 3.59
N PHE A 120 -24.68 -6.02 4.17
CA PHE A 120 -24.24 -5.69 5.52
C PHE A 120 -24.90 -6.60 6.57
N GLU A 121 -26.23 -6.76 6.50
CA GLU A 121 -26.96 -7.69 7.37
C GLU A 121 -26.42 -9.12 7.25
N LEU A 122 -26.07 -9.56 6.05
CA LEU A 122 -25.48 -10.88 5.79
C LEU A 122 -24.06 -10.99 6.36
N ALA A 123 -23.22 -9.97 6.18
CA ALA A 123 -21.85 -9.92 6.69
C ALA A 123 -21.82 -9.97 8.23
N ALA A 124 -22.76 -9.28 8.87
CA ALA A 124 -22.86 -9.14 10.32
C ALA A 124 -23.40 -10.37 11.07
N ARG A 125 -24.02 -11.33 10.39
CA ARG A 125 -24.65 -12.51 11.02
C ARG A 125 -23.67 -13.60 11.45
N ARG A 126 -22.36 -13.45 11.23
CA ARG A 126 -21.34 -14.44 11.67
C ARG A 126 -20.65 -13.94 12.95
N PRO A 127 -20.89 -14.57 14.13
CA PRO A 127 -20.59 -13.99 15.44
C PRO A 127 -19.13 -14.11 15.92
N ASN A 128 -18.21 -14.66 15.12
CA ASN A 128 -16.86 -14.94 15.63
C ASN A 128 -15.87 -13.82 15.28
N GLN A 129 -15.60 -13.02 16.32
CA GLN A 129 -14.57 -12.00 16.47
C GLN A 129 -14.84 -10.69 15.71
N LEU A 130 -14.48 -9.56 16.36
CA LEU A 130 -14.46 -8.17 15.84
C LEU A 130 -15.66 -7.26 16.19
N ALA A 131 -16.28 -7.45 17.36
CA ALA A 131 -17.41 -6.61 17.79
C ALA A 131 -17.13 -5.09 17.76
N ASP A 132 -15.92 -4.64 18.09
CA ASP A 132 -15.57 -3.21 18.08
C ASP A 132 -15.30 -2.68 16.67
N ALA A 133 -14.63 -3.47 15.81
CA ALA A 133 -14.45 -3.11 14.41
C ALA A 133 -15.78 -3.11 13.66
N GLU A 134 -16.67 -4.05 13.98
CA GLU A 134 -18.02 -4.11 13.47
C GLU A 134 -18.84 -2.91 13.95
N ARG A 135 -18.76 -2.55 15.24
CA ARG A 135 -19.43 -1.35 15.78
C ARG A 135 -18.92 -0.08 15.11
N PHE A 136 -17.60 0.05 14.95
CA PHE A 136 -16.97 1.17 14.25
C PHE A 136 -17.40 1.24 12.79
N ALA A 137 -17.34 0.12 12.05
CA ALA A 137 -17.78 0.02 10.65
C ALA A 137 -19.28 0.31 10.52
N ARG A 138 -20.12 -0.23 11.40
CA ARG A 138 -21.56 0.07 11.49
C ARG A 138 -21.80 1.56 11.70
N SER A 139 -21.04 2.21 12.57
CA SER A 139 -21.17 3.64 12.84
C SER A 139 -20.81 4.50 11.61
N LYS A 140 -19.75 4.13 10.88
CA LYS A 140 -19.31 4.81 9.66
C LYS A 140 -20.26 4.56 8.48
N LEU A 141 -20.79 3.33 8.36
CA LEU A 141 -21.79 2.97 7.36
C LEU A 141 -23.14 3.62 7.63
N ARG A 142 -23.60 3.69 8.88
CA ARG A 142 -24.79 4.48 9.24
C ARG A 142 -24.61 5.94 8.83
N ARG A 143 -23.43 6.53 9.07
CA ARG A 143 -23.12 7.89 8.58
C ARG A 143 -23.13 7.97 7.03
N LEU A 144 -22.66 6.96 6.30
CA LEU A 144 -22.78 6.90 4.82
C LEU A 144 -24.23 6.85 4.33
N PHE A 145 -25.13 6.22 5.08
CA PHE A 145 -26.55 6.13 4.72
C PHE A 145 -27.33 7.42 5.04
N PHE A 146 -26.80 8.30 5.89
CA PHE A 146 -27.49 9.52 6.34
C PHE A 146 -26.78 10.83 5.96
N ALA A 147 -25.52 10.80 5.53
CA ALA A 147 -24.77 11.97 5.08
C ALA A 147 -24.38 11.81 3.61
N GLU A 148 -25.14 12.45 2.72
CA GLU A 148 -24.58 12.84 1.43
C GLU A 148 -23.50 13.90 1.70
N ALA A 149 -22.29 13.64 1.22
CA ALA A 149 -21.05 14.41 1.39
C ALA A 149 -20.39 14.35 2.80
N ARG A 150 -19.05 14.23 2.80
CA ARG A 150 -18.11 14.37 3.95
C ARG A 150 -17.85 13.15 4.83
N LEU A 151 -17.33 12.06 4.24
CA LEU A 151 -16.56 11.06 5.00
C LEU A 151 -15.12 10.94 4.49
N PRO A 152 -14.11 10.95 5.39
CA PRO A 152 -12.68 11.00 5.02
C PRO A 152 -12.09 9.61 4.67
N PHE A 153 -12.87 8.71 4.07
CA PHE A 153 -12.41 7.39 3.63
C PHE A 153 -13.06 6.99 2.29
N PRO A 154 -12.39 6.18 1.45
CA PRO A 154 -12.88 5.80 0.14
C PRO A 154 -13.94 4.68 0.24
N ALA A 155 -15.03 4.91 0.98
CA ALA A 155 -16.23 4.08 0.93
C ALA A 155 -16.99 4.26 -0.40
N PHE A 156 -16.57 5.21 -1.24
CA PHE A 156 -17.17 5.49 -2.54
C PHE A 156 -16.96 4.38 -3.58
N THR A 157 -16.01 3.48 -3.40
CA THR A 157 -15.65 2.50 -4.45
C THR A 157 -16.43 1.19 -4.39
N LEU A 158 -16.77 0.66 -3.21
CA LEU A 158 -17.59 -0.56 -3.10
C LEU A 158 -19.01 -0.37 -3.67
N PRO A 159 -19.72 0.74 -3.36
CA PRO A 159 -21.00 1.06 -3.98
C PRO A 159 -20.89 1.22 -5.49
N TYR A 160 -19.83 1.87 -5.98
CA TYR A 160 -19.58 2.00 -7.40
C TYR A 160 -19.36 0.65 -8.07
N CYS A 161 -18.52 -0.22 -7.50
CA CYS A 161 -18.33 -1.57 -8.02
C CYS A 161 -19.63 -2.38 -8.05
N ALA A 162 -20.44 -2.28 -6.99
CA ALA A 162 -21.74 -2.92 -6.94
C ALA A 162 -22.73 -2.35 -7.96
N GLU A 163 -22.72 -1.04 -8.21
CA GLU A 163 -23.52 -0.40 -9.26
C GLU A 163 -23.15 -0.97 -10.63
N VAL A 164 -21.86 -1.05 -10.94
CA VAL A 164 -21.35 -1.61 -12.20
C VAL A 164 -21.77 -3.08 -12.38
N ILE A 165 -21.57 -3.92 -11.36
CA ILE A 165 -21.98 -5.33 -11.42
C ILE A 165 -23.51 -5.43 -11.58
N LEU A 166 -24.27 -4.64 -10.83
CA LEU A 166 -25.74 -4.66 -10.89
C LEU A 166 -26.25 -4.26 -12.27
N LEU A 167 -25.73 -3.16 -12.84
CA LEU A 167 -26.09 -2.69 -14.18
C LEU A 167 -25.82 -3.76 -15.24
N HIS A 168 -24.64 -4.38 -15.20
CA HIS A 168 -24.27 -5.46 -16.11
C HIS A 168 -25.27 -6.63 -16.02
N LEU A 169 -25.56 -7.10 -14.82
CA LEU A 169 -26.42 -8.26 -14.63
C LEU A 169 -27.90 -7.96 -14.92
N MET A 170 -28.38 -6.76 -14.57
CA MET A 170 -29.74 -6.32 -14.92
C MET A 170 -29.93 -6.27 -16.44
N HIS A 171 -28.94 -5.78 -17.17
CA HIS A 171 -28.95 -5.79 -18.62
C HIS A 171 -28.95 -7.21 -19.19
N ARG A 172 -28.03 -8.06 -18.71
CA ARG A 172 -27.90 -9.46 -19.14
C ARG A 172 -29.18 -10.27 -18.94
N PHE A 173 -29.91 -10.03 -17.84
CA PHE A 173 -31.13 -10.76 -17.50
C PHE A 173 -32.41 -9.94 -17.71
N ARG A 174 -32.39 -8.89 -18.53
CA ARG A 174 -33.52 -7.96 -18.69
C ARG A 174 -34.86 -8.63 -19.06
N HIS A 175 -34.82 -9.77 -19.77
CA HIS A 175 -36.00 -10.54 -20.17
C HIS A 175 -36.29 -11.76 -19.28
N ASN A 176 -35.53 -11.97 -18.19
CA ASN A 176 -35.67 -13.14 -17.32
C ASN A 176 -35.75 -12.71 -15.85
N ARG A 177 -36.95 -12.74 -15.27
CA ARG A 177 -37.18 -12.38 -13.87
C ARG A 177 -36.35 -13.22 -12.89
N ARG A 178 -36.33 -14.55 -13.06
CA ARG A 178 -35.55 -15.46 -12.21
C ARG A 178 -34.05 -15.17 -12.32
N GLY A 179 -33.58 -14.83 -13.52
CA GLY A 179 -32.19 -14.40 -13.76
C GLY A 179 -31.83 -13.11 -13.01
N ARG A 180 -32.74 -12.12 -12.99
CA ARG A 180 -32.54 -10.88 -12.21
C ARG A 180 -32.48 -11.13 -10.70
N ASP A 181 -33.30 -12.04 -10.18
CA ASP A 181 -33.27 -12.39 -8.75
C ASP A 181 -31.98 -13.13 -8.36
N ILE A 182 -31.47 -14.00 -9.24
CA ILE A 182 -30.16 -14.66 -9.05
C ILE A 182 -29.04 -13.63 -9.08
N ALA A 183 -29.05 -12.74 -10.08
CA ALA A 183 -28.07 -11.67 -10.22
C ALA A 183 -28.01 -10.76 -8.99
N TRP A 184 -29.18 -10.34 -8.51
CA TRP A 184 -29.27 -9.49 -7.33
C TRP A 184 -28.70 -10.18 -6.09
N ARG A 185 -28.97 -11.47 -5.89
CA ARG A 185 -28.37 -12.26 -4.81
C ARG A 185 -26.85 -12.34 -4.94
N ALA A 186 -26.33 -12.56 -6.16
CA ALA A 186 -24.89 -12.59 -6.40
C ALA A 186 -24.21 -11.25 -6.06
N VAL A 187 -24.82 -10.11 -6.42
CA VAL A 187 -24.33 -8.77 -6.04
C VAL A 187 -24.29 -8.60 -4.52
N VAL A 188 -25.34 -9.04 -3.82
CA VAL A 188 -25.41 -8.98 -2.35
C VAL A 188 -24.34 -9.85 -1.71
N GLU A 189 -24.11 -11.06 -2.20
CA GLU A 189 -23.06 -11.94 -1.69
C GLU A 189 -21.67 -11.37 -1.95
N TRP A 190 -21.41 -10.85 -3.15
CA TRP A 190 -20.16 -10.18 -3.51
C TRP A 190 -19.90 -8.99 -2.58
N LEU A 191 -20.91 -8.12 -2.39
CA LEU A 191 -20.84 -6.99 -1.46
C LEU A 191 -20.58 -7.45 -0.03
N ALA A 192 -21.22 -8.54 0.42
CA ALA A 192 -21.07 -9.05 1.77
C ALA A 192 -19.64 -9.61 2.01
N ASP A 193 -19.05 -10.24 1.00
CA ASP A 193 -17.65 -10.66 1.03
C ASP A 193 -16.71 -9.44 1.09
N GLY A 194 -16.94 -8.42 0.26
CA GLY A 194 -16.17 -7.17 0.27
C GLY A 194 -16.25 -6.41 1.59
N ILE A 195 -17.45 -6.30 2.18
CA ILE A 195 -17.67 -5.68 3.49
C ILE A 195 -16.94 -6.46 4.59
N ARG A 196 -17.00 -7.80 4.58
CA ARG A 196 -16.26 -8.63 5.54
C ARG A 196 -14.76 -8.43 5.43
N ALA A 197 -14.24 -8.39 4.21
CA ALA A 197 -12.82 -8.16 3.96
C ALA A 197 -12.37 -6.81 4.53
N GLU A 198 -13.20 -5.77 4.36
CA GLU A 198 -12.95 -4.46 4.93
C GLU A 198 -13.06 -4.44 6.46
N ILE A 199 -14.03 -5.13 7.06
CA ILE A 199 -14.13 -5.27 8.53
C ILE A 199 -12.88 -5.96 9.08
N MET A 200 -12.43 -7.06 8.47
CA MET A 200 -11.20 -7.74 8.88
C MET A 200 -9.98 -6.83 8.76
N ARG A 201 -9.89 -6.03 7.69
CA ARG A 201 -8.82 -5.05 7.54
C ARG A 201 -8.85 -3.99 8.63
N GLN A 202 -10.03 -3.45 8.96
CA GLN A 202 -10.21 -2.46 10.02
C GLN A 202 -9.88 -3.05 11.38
N ALA A 203 -10.24 -4.30 11.63
CA ALA A 203 -9.87 -5.00 12.85
C ALA A 203 -8.36 -5.17 13.01
N VAL A 204 -7.68 -5.62 11.96
CA VAL A 204 -6.21 -5.71 11.91
C VAL A 204 -5.59 -4.34 12.19
N PHE A 205 -6.15 -3.28 11.60
CA PHE A 205 -5.73 -1.90 11.82
C PHE A 205 -5.99 -1.40 13.26
N LEU A 206 -7.12 -1.75 13.88
CA LEU A 206 -7.42 -1.42 15.27
C LEU A 206 -6.51 -2.19 16.23
N LYS A 207 -6.28 -3.48 15.97
CA LYS A 207 -5.34 -4.31 16.73
C LYS A 207 -3.93 -3.73 16.66
N ALA A 208 -3.50 -3.25 15.49
CA ALA A 208 -2.22 -2.59 15.31
C ALA A 208 -2.05 -1.37 16.23
N GLY A 209 -3.12 -0.60 16.48
CA GLY A 209 -3.10 0.52 17.42
C GLY A 209 -2.75 0.11 18.86
N SER A 210 -3.13 -1.10 19.28
CA SER A 210 -2.75 -1.62 20.60
C SER A 210 -1.27 -1.96 20.72
N ALA A 211 -0.62 -2.35 19.62
CA ALA A 211 0.80 -2.66 19.56
C ALA A 211 1.68 -1.40 19.65
N LEU A 212 1.13 -0.22 19.38
CA LEU A 212 1.85 1.05 19.49
C LEU A 212 2.15 1.47 20.93
N ARG A 213 1.52 0.85 21.93
CA ARG A 213 1.77 1.19 23.34
C ARG A 213 3.17 0.84 23.82
N GLY A 214 3.89 -0.03 23.13
CA GLY A 214 5.28 -0.37 23.41
C GLY A 214 6.25 0.13 22.33
N ALA A 215 5.83 1.07 21.48
CA ALA A 215 6.71 1.64 20.48
C ALA A 215 7.75 2.54 21.16
N GLU A 216 9.00 2.41 20.76
CA GLU A 216 10.07 3.33 21.13
C GLU A 216 10.11 4.46 20.09
N GLU A 217 10.00 5.69 20.59
CA GLU A 217 10.08 6.91 19.80
C GLU A 217 11.49 7.49 19.89
N ILE A 218 12.08 7.74 18.74
CA ILE A 218 13.43 8.27 18.63
C ILE A 218 13.33 9.63 17.94
N SER A 219 13.48 10.68 18.74
CA SER A 219 13.63 12.04 18.23
C SER A 219 14.99 12.18 17.54
N VAL A 220 14.95 12.72 16.31
CA VAL A 220 16.12 13.10 15.53
C VAL A 220 15.89 14.49 14.95
N PHE A 221 16.96 15.28 14.85
CA PHE A 221 16.91 16.56 14.17
C PHE A 221 17.43 16.38 12.75
N ILE A 222 16.63 16.83 11.78
CA ILE A 222 17.02 16.88 10.38
C ILE A 222 16.87 18.33 9.97
N ASP A 223 17.99 19.01 9.82
CA ASP A 223 18.07 20.41 9.39
C ASP A 223 17.36 21.35 10.37
N GLY A 224 17.52 21.09 11.68
CA GLY A 224 16.90 21.87 12.74
C GLY A 224 15.40 21.59 12.97
N GLU A 225 14.77 20.76 12.14
CA GLU A 225 13.42 20.26 12.38
C GLU A 225 13.46 18.92 13.12
N GLU A 226 12.61 18.77 14.14
CA GLU A 226 12.49 17.53 14.90
C GLU A 226 11.58 16.53 14.17
N PHE A 227 12.09 15.31 13.96
CA PHE A 227 11.35 14.18 13.41
C PHE A 227 11.35 13.00 14.36
N PHE A 228 10.30 12.20 14.30
CA PHE A 228 10.17 11.00 15.12
C PHE A 228 10.35 9.74 14.28
N LEU A 229 11.44 9.03 14.51
CA LEU A 229 11.62 7.69 13.99
C LEU A 229 10.98 6.71 14.97
N MET A 230 10.21 5.75 14.48
CA MET A 230 9.55 4.78 15.35
C MET A 230 10.21 3.42 15.26
N PHE A 231 10.54 2.82 16.40
CA PHE A 231 10.86 1.41 16.52
C PHE A 231 9.69 0.67 17.17
N VAL A 232 9.21 -0.40 16.54
CA VAL A 232 8.08 -1.18 17.07
C VAL A 232 8.36 -2.66 16.98
N GLU A 233 8.21 -3.36 18.10
CA GLU A 233 8.13 -4.82 18.12
C GLU A 233 6.69 -5.26 17.92
N SER A 234 6.40 -5.87 16.77
CA SER A 234 5.07 -6.40 16.49
C SER A 234 5.07 -7.44 15.37
N ASP A 235 4.30 -8.49 15.58
CA ASP A 235 3.91 -9.42 14.52
C ASP A 235 2.77 -8.88 13.64
N GLU A 236 2.14 -7.77 14.05
CA GLU A 236 1.03 -7.19 13.33
C GLU A 236 1.52 -6.39 12.11
N GLU A 237 1.26 -6.93 10.91
CA GLU A 237 1.74 -6.38 9.66
C GLU A 237 1.19 -4.97 9.39
N ALA A 238 0.02 -4.61 9.91
CA ALA A 238 -0.60 -3.31 9.64
C ALA A 238 -0.08 -2.15 10.49
N VAL A 239 0.86 -2.38 11.42
CA VAL A 239 1.39 -1.35 12.33
C VAL A 239 1.96 -0.14 11.59
N HIS A 240 2.83 -0.36 10.58
CA HIS A 240 3.38 0.74 9.79
C HIS A 240 2.28 1.54 9.05
N SER A 241 1.27 0.85 8.51
CA SER A 241 0.16 1.49 7.79
C SER A 241 -0.69 2.35 8.74
N ARG A 242 -0.80 1.98 10.02
CA ARG A 242 -1.43 2.79 11.06
C ARG A 242 -0.58 4.01 11.39
N LEU A 243 0.70 3.82 11.70
CA LEU A 243 1.62 4.90 12.07
C LEU A 243 1.73 5.99 11.01
N PHE A 244 2.00 5.61 9.76
CA PHE A 244 2.15 6.59 8.68
C PHE A 244 0.88 7.38 8.40
N ARG A 245 -0.27 6.80 8.75
CA ARG A 245 -1.54 7.47 8.58
C ARG A 245 -1.84 8.44 9.71
N ASP A 246 -1.56 8.04 10.95
CA ASP A 246 -2.01 8.77 12.13
C ASP A 246 -1.11 9.96 12.47
N SER A 247 0.15 9.94 12.04
CA SER A 247 1.07 11.06 12.21
C SER A 247 1.69 11.38 10.87
N GLN A 248 1.87 12.66 10.53
CA GLN A 248 2.64 13.07 9.35
C GLN A 248 4.15 13.17 9.64
N TRP A 249 4.49 13.31 10.92
CA TRP A 249 5.84 13.59 11.44
C TRP A 249 6.71 12.35 11.63
N ILE A 250 6.19 11.18 11.25
CA ILE A 250 6.93 9.91 11.28
C ILE A 250 7.40 9.61 9.84
N PRO A 251 8.68 9.90 9.51
CA PRO A 251 9.21 9.62 8.18
C PRO A 251 9.70 8.17 8.05
N MET A 252 9.97 7.48 9.16
CA MET A 252 10.50 6.10 9.19
C MET A 252 9.90 5.26 10.31
N VAL A 253 9.65 3.99 10.01
CA VAL A 253 9.27 2.97 10.99
C VAL A 253 10.16 1.74 10.81
N VAL A 254 10.83 1.33 11.90
CA VAL A 254 11.51 0.05 12.03
C VAL A 254 10.58 -0.91 12.77
N LEU A 255 10.22 -2.01 12.11
CA LEU A 255 9.38 -3.06 12.65
C LEU A 255 10.21 -4.31 12.88
N ARG A 256 10.28 -4.79 14.11
CA ARG A 256 10.83 -6.12 14.43
C ARG A 256 9.69 -7.07 14.76
N ARG A 257 9.68 -8.25 14.13
CA ARG A 257 8.75 -9.33 14.51
C ARG A 257 9.18 -9.96 15.82
N SER A 258 8.23 -10.52 16.56
CA SER A 258 8.57 -11.29 17.75
C SER A 258 9.34 -12.56 17.33
N PRO A 259 10.32 -13.03 18.15
CA PRO A 259 11.01 -14.28 17.88
C PRO A 259 10.00 -15.43 17.80
N ARG A 260 10.09 -16.26 16.76
CA ARG A 260 9.29 -17.49 16.66
C ARG A 260 10.09 -18.64 17.27
N GLY A 261 9.64 -19.13 18.43
CA GLY A 261 10.29 -20.24 19.13
C GLY A 261 10.50 -21.49 18.27
N ASP A 262 9.58 -21.74 17.34
CA ASP A 262 9.56 -22.95 16.49
C ASP A 262 10.76 -23.06 15.53
N PHE A 263 11.47 -21.95 15.27
CA PHE A 263 12.62 -21.94 14.36
C PHE A 263 13.97 -21.87 15.08
N GLY A 264 13.99 -21.98 16.41
CA GLY A 264 15.24 -21.90 17.19
C GLY A 264 15.95 -20.53 17.13
N HIS A 265 15.32 -19.52 16.52
CA HIS A 265 15.87 -18.19 16.42
C HIS A 265 15.41 -17.34 17.62
N THR A 266 16.37 -16.78 18.35
CA THR A 266 16.12 -15.88 19.49
C THR A 266 15.75 -14.46 19.07
N ARG A 267 15.86 -14.14 17.78
CA ARG A 267 15.66 -12.79 17.23
C ARG A 267 14.71 -12.85 16.05
N GLY A 268 13.76 -11.91 15.98
CA GLY A 268 12.82 -11.82 14.86
C GLY A 268 13.34 -10.98 13.69
N GLN A 269 12.71 -11.17 12.53
CA GLN A 269 12.96 -10.45 11.29
C GLN A 269 12.64 -8.96 11.40
N VAL A 270 13.38 -8.13 10.68
CA VAL A 270 13.26 -6.66 10.71
C VAL A 270 12.80 -6.11 9.37
N ARG A 271 11.93 -5.11 9.39
CA ARG A 271 11.52 -4.33 8.23
C ARG A 271 11.63 -2.86 8.55
N VAL A 272 12.26 -2.11 7.67
CA VAL A 272 12.37 -0.67 7.77
C VAL A 272 11.62 -0.08 6.60
N LEU A 273 10.66 0.76 6.90
CA LEU A 273 9.78 1.39 5.93
C LEU A 273 9.89 2.89 6.10
N THR A 274 9.83 3.61 4.99
CA THR A 274 9.81 5.07 4.98
C THR A 274 8.50 5.58 4.39
N ARG A 275 8.15 6.82 4.75
CA ARG A 275 7.03 7.52 4.12
C ARG A 275 7.44 7.93 2.72
N ARG A 276 6.58 7.70 1.71
CA ARG A 276 6.90 8.08 0.33
C ARG A 276 6.73 9.58 0.02
N SER A 277 5.95 10.29 0.82
CA SER A 277 5.55 11.68 0.57
C SER A 277 6.00 12.58 1.71
N ASN A 278 6.38 13.82 1.39
CA ASN A 278 6.81 14.83 2.39
C ASN A 278 7.98 14.36 3.25
N LEU A 279 8.96 13.69 2.64
CA LEU A 279 10.23 13.47 3.32
C LEU A 279 10.97 14.81 3.38
N PRO A 280 11.65 15.13 4.50
CA PRO A 280 12.54 16.27 4.54
C PRO A 280 13.65 16.09 3.51
N SER A 281 14.19 17.21 3.07
CA SER A 281 15.33 17.21 2.16
C SER A 281 16.51 16.47 2.83
N GLY A 282 17.38 15.81 2.05
CA GLY A 282 18.50 15.02 2.60
C GLY A 282 18.11 13.69 3.28
N PHE A 283 16.82 13.46 3.57
CA PHE A 283 16.36 12.23 4.23
C PHE A 283 16.76 10.96 3.48
N ILE A 284 16.70 10.98 2.14
CA ILE A 284 17.00 9.80 1.32
C ILE A 284 18.46 9.38 1.51
N GLN A 285 19.37 10.33 1.52
CA GLN A 285 20.78 10.07 1.69
C GLN A 285 21.10 9.60 3.11
N ARG A 286 20.46 10.20 4.13
CA ARG A 286 20.54 9.71 5.52
C ARG A 286 19.97 8.29 5.65
N PHE A 287 18.91 7.96 4.91
CA PHE A 287 18.39 6.60 4.85
C PHE A 287 19.38 5.63 4.19
N ASP A 288 20.06 6.04 3.12
CA ASP A 288 21.14 5.24 2.52
C ASP A 288 22.28 5.02 3.53
N ASP A 289 22.60 6.01 4.36
CA ASP A 289 23.58 5.88 5.44
C ASP A 289 23.14 4.88 6.50
N PHE A 290 21.87 4.96 6.91
CA PHE A 290 21.27 4.00 7.81
C PHE A 290 21.36 2.57 7.25
N VAL A 291 21.04 2.37 5.96
CA VAL A 291 21.18 1.06 5.29
C VAL A 291 22.63 0.56 5.36
N ALA A 292 23.61 1.44 5.08
CA ALA A 292 25.02 1.07 5.12
C ALA A 292 25.47 0.70 6.54
N LEU A 293 25.10 1.48 7.56
CA LEU A 293 25.43 1.22 8.96
C LEU A 293 24.86 -0.11 9.44
N VAL A 294 23.60 -0.40 9.12
CA VAL A 294 22.96 -1.69 9.44
C VAL A 294 23.73 -2.84 8.80
N ARG A 295 24.09 -2.73 7.52
CA ARG A 295 24.81 -3.80 6.81
C ARG A 295 26.23 -3.99 7.33
N VAL A 296 26.93 -2.92 7.69
CA VAL A 296 28.26 -3.00 8.33
C VAL A 296 28.15 -3.69 9.69
N ALA A 297 27.16 -3.31 10.51
CA ALA A 297 26.95 -3.94 11.81
C ALA A 297 26.65 -5.44 11.66
N GLU A 298 25.85 -5.84 10.66
CA GLU A 298 25.62 -7.26 10.36
C GLU A 298 26.92 -7.97 9.95
N GLN A 299 27.72 -7.38 9.06
CA GLN A 299 29.01 -7.95 8.61
C GLN A 299 29.96 -8.16 9.80
N GLU A 300 30.07 -7.17 10.69
CA GLU A 300 30.91 -7.26 11.89
C GLU A 300 30.46 -8.39 12.81
N LEU A 301 29.16 -8.49 13.10
CA LEU A 301 28.60 -9.54 13.96
C LEU A 301 28.73 -10.95 13.34
N ARG A 302 28.76 -11.05 12.02
CA ARG A 302 28.99 -12.30 11.29
C ARG A 302 30.47 -12.60 11.03
N GLY A 303 31.40 -11.74 11.47
CA GLY A 303 32.83 -11.90 11.22
C GLY A 303 33.18 -11.85 9.72
N LYS A 304 32.43 -11.08 8.94
CA LYS A 304 32.60 -10.92 7.49
C LYS A 304 33.43 -9.67 7.18
N PRO A 305 34.20 -9.67 6.08
CA PRO A 305 34.89 -8.47 5.61
C PRO A 305 33.91 -7.31 5.37
N LYS A 306 34.34 -6.09 5.67
CA LYS A 306 33.53 -4.89 5.41
C LYS A 306 33.48 -4.61 3.92
N SER A 307 32.26 -4.43 3.41
CA SER A 307 32.03 -4.01 2.02
C SER A 307 32.35 -2.54 1.80
N ALA A 308 32.58 -2.17 0.54
CA ALA A 308 32.72 -0.77 0.17
C ALA A 308 31.35 -0.05 0.24
N TRP A 309 31.38 1.26 0.44
CA TRP A 309 30.15 2.07 0.56
C TRP A 309 29.14 1.86 -0.59
N PRO A 310 29.54 1.87 -1.88
CA PRO A 310 28.59 1.67 -2.98
C PRO A 310 27.89 0.31 -2.94
N GLU A 311 28.57 -0.73 -2.47
CA GLU A 311 28.01 -2.07 -2.32
C GLU A 311 27.01 -2.12 -1.16
N LEU A 312 27.35 -1.46 -0.04
CA LEU A 312 26.50 -1.39 1.14
C LEU A 312 25.18 -0.67 0.87
N VAL A 313 25.16 0.32 -0.02
CA VAL A 313 23.92 1.03 -0.37
C VAL A 313 23.23 0.47 -1.61
N ALA A 314 23.78 -0.57 -2.27
CA ALA A 314 23.21 -1.15 -3.48
C ALA A 314 21.84 -1.82 -3.24
N GLN A 315 20.96 -1.79 -4.25
CA GLN A 315 19.75 -2.63 -4.33
C GLN A 315 20.12 -4.08 -4.68
N SER A 316 20.92 -4.68 -3.82
CA SER A 316 21.36 -6.08 -3.87
C SER A 316 21.54 -6.59 -2.46
N GLU A 317 21.91 -7.87 -2.35
CA GLU A 317 22.36 -8.50 -1.12
C GLU A 317 23.90 -8.41 -1.12
N PRO A 318 24.53 -7.45 -0.41
CA PRO A 318 25.99 -7.35 -0.41
C PRO A 318 26.60 -8.56 0.31
N PRO A 319 27.77 -9.05 -0.15
CA PRO A 319 28.46 -10.15 0.52
C PRO A 319 28.65 -9.90 2.02
N GLY A 320 28.38 -10.91 2.85
CA GLY A 320 28.43 -10.83 4.30
C GLY A 320 27.26 -10.14 5.01
N ALA A 321 26.34 -9.51 4.28
CA ALA A 321 25.06 -9.02 4.79
C ALA A 321 23.90 -9.45 3.87
N GLU A 322 23.98 -10.67 3.36
CA GLU A 322 23.00 -11.26 2.44
C GLU A 322 21.61 -11.39 3.06
N ALA A 323 21.54 -11.40 4.39
CA ALA A 323 20.30 -11.37 5.14
C ALA A 323 19.52 -10.05 4.99
N TRP A 324 20.08 -9.02 4.35
CA TRP A 324 19.48 -7.69 4.21
C TRP A 324 19.28 -7.29 2.74
N PHE A 325 18.02 -7.08 2.35
CA PHE A 325 17.65 -6.58 1.04
C PHE A 325 17.16 -5.13 1.11
N TYR A 326 17.84 -4.23 0.39
CA TYR A 326 17.44 -2.83 0.24
C TYR A 326 16.68 -2.63 -1.07
N HIS A 327 15.46 -2.07 -1.00
CA HIS A 327 14.65 -1.74 -2.17
C HIS A 327 14.61 -0.21 -2.40
N TYR A 328 15.30 0.29 -3.43
CA TYR A 328 15.35 1.73 -3.73
C TYR A 328 13.97 2.36 -3.99
N GLY A 329 13.16 1.76 -4.88
CA GLY A 329 11.85 2.33 -5.22
C GLY A 329 10.88 2.45 -4.05
N LEU A 330 11.01 1.57 -3.04
CA LEU A 330 10.21 1.61 -1.82
C LEU A 330 10.89 2.38 -0.69
N ARG A 331 12.19 2.69 -0.83
CA ARG A 331 13.06 3.17 0.25
C ARG A 331 12.84 2.35 1.52
N ALA A 332 12.98 1.04 1.36
CA ALA A 332 12.67 0.06 2.40
C ALA A 332 13.78 -0.98 2.52
N LEU A 333 14.13 -1.33 3.75
CA LEU A 333 15.16 -2.32 4.07
C LEU A 333 14.51 -3.52 4.75
N PHE A 334 14.83 -4.72 4.30
CA PHE A 334 14.20 -5.96 4.75
C PHE A 334 15.25 -6.97 5.21
N ASN A 335 15.11 -7.46 6.44
CA ASN A 335 15.75 -8.70 6.88
C ASN A 335 14.72 -9.83 6.77
N GLY A 336 14.66 -10.45 5.59
CA GLY A 336 13.64 -11.41 5.23
C GLY A 336 12.28 -10.78 4.87
N ALA A 337 11.46 -11.55 4.16
CA ALA A 337 10.13 -11.15 3.72
C ALA A 337 9.21 -12.37 3.65
N ARG A 338 7.90 -12.14 3.44
CA ARG A 338 6.96 -13.26 3.16
C ARG A 338 7.40 -14.08 1.94
N SER A 339 7.98 -13.42 0.95
CA SER A 339 8.53 -14.03 -0.26
C SER A 339 9.90 -14.69 -0.05
N ALA A 340 10.54 -14.48 1.10
CA ALA A 340 11.86 -15.01 1.43
C ALA A 340 11.85 -15.56 2.88
N PRO A 341 11.08 -16.64 3.14
CA PRO A 341 10.86 -17.16 4.49
C PRO A 341 12.10 -17.82 5.10
N ASN A 342 13.07 -18.22 4.26
CA ASN A 342 14.28 -18.94 4.67
C ASN A 342 15.46 -18.01 5.00
N VAL A 343 15.25 -16.68 4.97
CA VAL A 343 16.30 -15.72 5.34
C VAL A 343 16.47 -15.74 6.86
N GLU A 344 17.71 -15.96 7.30
CA GLU A 344 18.06 -15.93 8.71
C GLU A 344 17.75 -14.56 9.33
N PRO A 345 17.24 -14.53 10.57
CA PRO A 345 17.08 -13.29 11.29
C PRO A 345 18.42 -12.57 11.50
N THR A 346 18.36 -11.24 11.52
CA THR A 346 19.52 -10.37 11.78
C THR A 346 20.13 -10.65 13.14
N LEU A 347 21.47 -10.62 13.17
CA LEU A 347 22.24 -10.67 14.42
C LEU A 347 22.25 -9.31 15.14
N ILE A 348 21.70 -8.25 14.58
CA ILE A 348 21.71 -6.91 15.18
C ILE A 348 20.66 -6.84 16.31
N SER A 349 21.04 -6.30 17.46
CA SER A 349 20.12 -6.06 18.59
C SER A 349 19.24 -4.84 18.32
N ASN A 350 18.21 -4.64 19.14
CA ASN A 350 17.36 -3.45 19.01
C ASN A 350 18.17 -2.17 19.29
N GLU A 351 18.99 -2.20 20.33
CA GLU A 351 19.85 -1.10 20.74
C GLU A 351 20.83 -0.72 19.63
N GLN A 352 21.39 -1.71 18.92
CA GLN A 352 22.27 -1.48 17.78
C GLN A 352 21.52 -0.89 16.58
N LEU A 353 20.29 -1.32 16.29
CA LEU A 353 19.45 -0.71 15.25
C LEU A 353 19.12 0.74 15.59
N VAL A 354 18.73 1.02 16.83
CA VAL A 354 18.47 2.37 17.32
C VAL A 354 19.72 3.24 17.25
N ALA A 355 20.89 2.70 17.60
CA ALA A 355 22.16 3.41 17.46
C ALA A 355 22.47 3.73 15.98
N CYS A 356 22.23 2.79 15.06
CA CYS A 356 22.37 3.06 13.62
C CYS A 356 21.41 4.15 13.15
N MET A 357 20.16 4.15 13.63
CA MET A 357 19.18 5.20 13.32
C MET A 357 19.65 6.56 13.81
N ARG A 358 20.03 6.66 15.10
CA ARG A 358 20.51 7.92 15.68
C ARG A 358 21.72 8.44 14.93
N HIS A 359 22.68 7.57 14.60
CA HIS A 359 23.90 7.99 13.91
C HIS A 359 23.66 8.44 12.46
N ALA A 360 22.82 7.71 11.71
CA ALA A 360 22.52 8.06 10.32
C ALA A 360 21.74 9.37 10.17
N PHE A 361 20.92 9.70 11.18
CA PHE A 361 20.06 10.86 11.16
C PHE A 361 20.58 12.02 12.00
N ASP A 362 21.78 11.91 12.58
CA ASP A 362 22.44 12.97 13.33
C ASP A 362 22.98 14.08 12.39
N ASP A 363 22.58 15.33 12.64
CA ASP A 363 22.99 16.49 11.84
C ASP A 363 24.50 16.70 11.85
N GLU A 364 25.15 16.52 13.00
CA GLU A 364 26.60 16.70 13.13
C GLU A 364 27.36 15.64 12.34
N HIS A 365 26.95 14.37 12.44
CA HIS A 365 27.49 13.29 11.63
C HIS A 365 27.34 13.56 10.14
N TRP A 366 26.16 14.02 9.72
CA TRP A 366 25.87 14.37 8.33
C TRP A 366 26.79 15.48 7.80
N GLN A 367 26.99 16.55 8.59
CA GLN A 367 27.91 17.64 8.25
C GLN A 367 29.35 17.15 8.12
N ARG A 368 29.87 16.45 9.14
CA ARG A 368 31.23 15.90 9.13
C ARG A 368 31.47 14.99 7.92
N ARG A 369 30.48 14.19 7.52
CA ARG A 369 30.57 13.32 6.35
C ARG A 369 30.67 14.12 5.06
N ASN A 370 29.86 15.16 4.90
CA ASN A 370 29.93 16.02 3.72
C ASN A 370 31.27 16.76 3.62
N GLU A 371 31.78 17.27 4.74
CA GLU A 371 33.12 17.86 4.81
C GLU A 371 34.20 16.86 4.39
N PHE A 372 34.14 15.63 4.91
CA PHE A 372 35.06 14.56 4.53
C PHE A 372 35.00 14.24 3.04
N ARG A 373 33.80 14.18 2.45
CA ARG A 373 33.62 13.93 1.00
C ARG A 373 34.25 15.03 0.16
N ILE A 374 33.99 16.30 0.50
CA ILE A 374 34.60 17.45 -0.17
C ILE A 374 36.12 17.37 -0.09
N ALA A 375 36.66 17.13 1.11
CA ALA A 375 38.10 17.04 1.34
C ALA A 375 38.78 15.91 0.54
N ARG A 376 38.00 14.93 0.05
CA ARG A 376 38.46 13.82 -0.79
C ARG A 376 38.13 14.00 -2.29
N GLY A 377 37.73 15.20 -2.70
CA GLY A 377 37.39 15.52 -4.09
C GLY A 377 36.06 14.92 -4.55
N GLY A 378 35.22 14.45 -3.62
CA GLY A 378 33.86 14.02 -3.91
C GLY A 378 32.90 15.20 -3.98
N GLU A 379 31.78 15.00 -4.68
CA GLU A 379 30.70 16.00 -4.69
C GLU A 379 30.03 16.08 -3.32
N PHE A 380 29.69 17.32 -2.97
CA PHE A 380 28.84 17.63 -1.83
C PHE A 380 27.47 17.00 -2.05
N LEU A 381 26.98 16.23 -1.07
CA LEU A 381 25.60 15.74 -1.16
C LEU A 381 24.69 16.96 -1.03
N PRO A 382 23.69 17.12 -1.91
CA PRO A 382 22.93 18.36 -2.01
C PRO A 382 22.44 18.78 -0.63
N MET A 383 22.78 20.02 -0.23
CA MET A 383 22.22 20.59 0.99
C MET A 383 20.71 20.53 0.84
N PRO A 384 20.02 20.11 1.90
CA PRO A 384 18.59 20.08 1.88
C PRO A 384 18.05 21.44 1.49
N LYS A 385 17.43 21.53 0.31
CA LYS A 385 16.74 22.75 -0.07
C LYS A 385 15.54 22.85 0.87
N PHE A 386 15.47 23.94 1.64
CA PHE A 386 14.23 24.33 2.29
C PHE A 386 13.13 24.26 1.23
N ARG A 387 12.05 23.55 1.55
CA ARG A 387 10.80 23.85 0.87
C ARG A 387 10.52 25.28 1.32
N GLU A 388 10.82 26.26 0.45
CA GLU A 388 10.24 27.61 0.61
C GLU A 388 8.79 27.36 0.97
N GLU A 389 8.39 27.87 2.15
CA GLU A 389 7.08 27.68 2.72
C GLU A 389 6.08 27.70 1.58
N ARG A 390 5.36 26.59 1.39
CA ARG A 390 4.21 26.63 0.48
C ARG A 390 3.35 27.74 1.02
N ALA A 391 3.38 28.89 0.36
CA ALA A 391 2.42 29.95 0.56
C ALA A 391 1.07 29.27 0.65
N ASP A 392 0.43 29.43 1.79
CA ASP A 392 -0.82 28.77 2.11
C ASP A 392 -1.77 29.02 0.92
N PRO A 393 -2.24 27.98 0.19
CA PRO A 393 -3.23 28.19 -0.85
C PRO A 393 -4.60 28.58 -0.26
N GLU A 394 -4.69 28.76 1.06
CA GLU A 394 -5.80 29.38 1.79
C GLU A 394 -5.60 30.90 1.94
N GLY A 395 -5.01 31.55 0.93
CA GLY A 395 -5.31 32.95 0.62
C GLY A 395 -6.81 33.05 0.34
N ASP A 396 -7.52 33.34 1.42
CA ASP A 396 -8.93 33.64 1.54
C ASP A 396 -9.35 34.60 0.42
N ASP A 397 -9.92 34.05 -0.66
CA ASP A 397 -10.79 34.78 -1.57
C ASP A 397 -12.11 35.09 -0.81
N THR A 398 -12.02 35.89 0.25
CA THR A 398 -13.13 36.71 0.68
C THR A 398 -13.29 37.78 -0.40
N GLU A 399 -14.02 37.43 -1.45
CA GLU A 399 -14.63 38.42 -2.34
C GLU A 399 -15.48 39.34 -1.46
N ASP A 400 -14.95 40.54 -1.23
CA ASP A 400 -15.69 41.72 -0.81
C ASP A 400 -16.85 41.92 -1.80
N ILE A 401 -18.03 41.44 -1.43
CA ILE A 401 -19.30 41.95 -1.96
C ILE A 401 -19.54 43.28 -1.26
N GLU A 402 -18.77 44.29 -1.64
CA GLU A 402 -19.18 45.68 -1.49
C GLU A 402 -20.16 45.99 -2.63
N GLY A 403 -21.42 46.22 -2.25
CA GLY A 403 -22.39 46.79 -3.15
C GLY A 403 -22.14 48.29 -3.32
N GLU A 404 -22.38 48.80 -4.52
CA GLU A 404 -22.86 50.16 -4.79
C GLU A 404 -23.27 50.25 -6.28
N GLY A 405 -24.52 50.65 -6.54
CA GLY A 405 -25.04 50.93 -7.89
C GLY A 405 -26.44 50.39 -8.18
#